data_AF-A0A9Q1CYW5-F1
#
_entry.id   AF-A0A9Q1CYW5-F1
#
_cell.length_a   1.000
_cell.length_b   1.000
_cell.length_c   1.000
_cell.angle_alpha   90.00
_cell.angle_beta   90.00
_cell.angle_gamma   90.00
#
_symmetry.space_group_name_H-M   'P 1'
#
loop_
_entity.id
_entity.type
_entity.pdbx_description
1 polymer ?
#
loop_
_entity_poly.entity_id
_entity_poly.type
_entity_poly.pdbx_seq_one_letter_code
_entity_poly.pdbx_strand_id
1 'polypeptide(L)'
;MSTPDYNYQAFDIGNHFNEFAGVETVDPSLYPSVGLQRDWLATYLCSYKQALGLSTGVSDQELQGLYVRVCKFSLVSHFLWGLWALLQARYSTIDFDFLRYALARFDFYFEKKEEYFAMKLPD
;
A
#
# COMPACT_ATOMS: atom_id res chain seq x y z
N MET A 1 10.51 -6.33 -6.15
CA MET A 1 10.43 -5.45 -7.32
C MET A 1 9.87 -4.09 -6.88
N SER A 2 10.64 -3.32 -6.12
CA SER A 2 10.47 -1.86 -6.12
C SER A 2 11.45 -1.37 -7.19
N THR A 3 11.00 -1.26 -8.43
CA THR A 3 11.80 -0.53 -9.43
C THR A 3 11.61 0.95 -9.10
N PRO A 4 12.68 1.71 -8.81
CA PRO A 4 12.55 3.14 -8.58
C PRO A 4 12.17 3.80 -9.91
N ASP A 5 10.88 4.08 -10.06
CA ASP A 5 10.27 4.79 -11.19
C ASP A 5 9.50 6.01 -10.66
N TYR A 6 9.24 7.01 -11.51
CA TYR A 6 8.32 8.10 -11.15
C TYR A 6 6.92 7.52 -10.91
N ASN A 7 6.54 7.42 -9.63
CA ASN A 7 5.27 6.87 -9.22
C ASN A 7 4.56 7.81 -8.25
N TYR A 8 3.26 7.59 -8.06
CA TYR A 8 2.51 8.31 -7.04
C TYR A 8 3.05 7.92 -5.66
N GLN A 9 3.39 8.89 -4.81
CA GLN A 9 3.85 8.63 -3.43
C GLN A 9 2.92 7.67 -2.66
N ALA A 10 1.62 7.74 -2.93
CA ALA A 10 0.62 6.90 -2.30
C ALA A 10 0.73 5.42 -2.72
N PHE A 11 1.27 5.13 -3.90
CA PHE A 11 1.60 3.77 -4.33
C PHE A 11 2.76 3.21 -3.54
N ASP A 12 3.86 3.95 -3.42
CA ASP A 12 5.04 3.46 -2.67
C ASP A 12 4.68 3.20 -1.20
N ILE A 13 3.91 4.11 -0.60
CA ILE A 13 3.44 3.95 0.79
C ILE A 13 2.43 2.81 0.90
N GLY A 14 1.44 2.74 0.01
CA GLY A 14 0.45 1.66 0.01
C GLY A 14 1.11 0.29 -0.19
N ASN A 15 2.10 0.20 -1.07
CA ASN A 15 2.91 -0.98 -1.26
C ASN A 15 3.70 -1.33 0.01
N HIS A 16 4.36 -0.34 0.62
CA HIS A 16 5.10 -0.55 1.87
C HIS A 16 4.22 -1.13 2.97
N PHE A 17 2.98 -0.65 3.14
CA PHE A 17 2.03 -1.20 4.09
C PHE A 17 1.60 -2.63 3.75
N ASN A 18 1.44 -2.96 2.47
CA ASN A 18 1.11 -4.33 2.05
C ASN A 18 2.20 -5.34 2.43
N GLU A 19 3.48 -4.92 2.44
CA GLU A 19 4.59 -5.81 2.79
C GLU A 19 4.64 -6.18 4.29
N PHE A 20 3.88 -5.51 5.15
CA PHE A 20 3.77 -5.91 6.57
C PHE A 20 3.12 -7.29 6.72
N ALA A 21 2.27 -7.67 5.77
CA ALA A 21 1.66 -9.00 5.74
C ALA A 21 2.66 -10.11 5.38
N GLY A 22 3.89 -9.78 4.98
CA GLY A 22 4.89 -10.76 4.57
C GLY A 22 4.70 -11.27 3.14
N VAL A 23 5.73 -11.97 2.63
CA VAL A 23 5.80 -12.44 1.24
C VAL A 23 5.72 -13.96 1.14
N GLU A 24 6.52 -14.71 1.91
CA GLU A 24 6.48 -16.19 1.91
C GLU A 24 5.28 -16.73 2.68
N THR A 25 4.97 -16.13 3.83
CA THR A 25 3.81 -16.46 4.65
C THR A 25 2.95 -15.21 4.79
N VAL A 26 2.04 -15.01 3.83
CA VAL A 26 1.14 -13.86 3.84
C VAL A 26 0.16 -14.00 5.01
N ASP A 27 0.27 -13.12 5.99
CA ASP A 27 -0.60 -13.00 7.14
C ASP A 27 -1.30 -11.62 7.13
N PRO A 28 -2.57 -11.55 6.67
CA PRO A 28 -3.32 -10.30 6.63
C PRO A 28 -3.49 -9.63 8.01
N SER A 29 -3.36 -10.37 9.11
CA SER A 29 -3.51 -9.81 10.46
C SER A 29 -2.36 -8.88 10.85
N LEU A 30 -1.22 -8.98 10.14
CA LEU A 30 -0.06 -8.10 10.34
C LEU A 30 -0.18 -6.78 9.57
N TYR A 31 -1.18 -6.62 8.69
CA TYR A 31 -1.42 -5.37 7.99
C TYR A 31 -1.59 -4.22 9.01
N PRO A 32 -0.92 -3.07 8.82
CA PRO A 32 -0.88 -2.03 9.84
C PRO A 32 -2.30 -1.53 10.16
N SER A 33 -2.59 -1.36 11.45
CA SER A 33 -3.87 -0.82 11.90
C SER A 33 -4.08 0.60 11.38
N VAL A 34 -5.33 1.06 11.32
CA VAL A 34 -5.65 2.44 10.90
C VAL A 34 -4.90 3.47 11.75
N GLY A 35 -4.77 3.24 13.06
CA GLY A 35 -3.99 4.11 13.95
C GLY A 35 -2.52 4.18 13.53
N LEU A 36 -1.88 3.04 13.34
CA LEU A 36 -0.47 2.98 12.92
C LEU A 36 -0.26 3.62 11.54
N GLN A 37 -1.16 3.37 10.58
CA GLN A 37 -1.09 4.00 9.26
C GLN A 37 -1.15 5.52 9.39
N ARG A 38 -2.08 6.06 10.18
CA ARG A 38 -2.23 7.51 10.37
C ARG A 38 -1.01 8.12 11.04
N ASP A 39 -0.47 7.49 12.08
CA ASP A 39 0.72 7.97 12.80
C ASP A 39 1.96 7.99 11.88
N TRP A 40 2.12 6.94 11.07
CA TRP A 40 3.18 6.85 10.07
C TRP A 40 3.04 7.95 9.02
N LEU A 41 1.83 8.15 8.47
CA LEU A 41 1.55 9.18 7.46
C LEU A 41 1.75 10.60 8.00
N ALA A 42 1.37 10.86 9.25
CA ALA A 42 1.59 12.15 9.90
C ALA A 42 3.08 12.44 10.04
N THR A 43 3.87 11.44 10.46
CA THR A 43 5.33 11.54 10.56
C THR A 43 5.95 11.75 9.19
N TYR A 44 5.54 10.99 8.17
CA TYR A 44 5.97 11.15 6.79
C TYR A 44 5.72 12.57 6.27
N LEU A 45 4.50 13.09 6.42
CA LEU A 45 4.15 14.45 5.96
C LEU A 45 4.96 15.52 6.69
N CYS A 46 5.16 15.37 8.00
CA CYS A 46 5.98 16.27 8.80
C CYS A 46 7.43 16.32 8.29
N SER A 47 8.06 15.14 8.13
CA SER A 47 9.42 15.03 7.60
C SER A 47 9.55 15.51 6.16
N TYR A 48 8.55 15.24 5.31
CA TYR A 48 8.51 15.70 3.92
C TYR A 48 8.45 17.23 3.84
N LYS A 49 7.57 17.87 4.63
CA LYS A 49 7.49 19.33 4.71
C LYS A 49 8.78 19.94 5.25
N GLN A 50 9.38 19.33 6.27
CA GLN A 50 10.66 19.78 6.82
C GLN A 50 11.78 19.74 5.76
N ALA A 51 11.86 18.66 4.98
CA ALA A 51 12.86 18.52 3.90
C ALA A 51 12.68 19.57 2.79
N LEU A 52 11.45 20.04 2.58
CA LEU A 52 11.13 21.12 1.64
C LEU A 52 11.29 22.54 2.24
N GLY A 53 11.69 22.67 3.50
CA GLY A 53 11.78 23.96 4.19
C GLY A 53 10.43 24.61 4.50
N LEU A 54 9.34 23.81 4.52
CA LEU A 54 7.98 24.26 4.82
C LEU A 54 7.66 24.11 6.32
N SER A 55 6.56 24.72 6.77
CA SER A 55 6.06 24.55 8.15
C SER A 55 5.71 23.08 8.42
N THR A 56 6.14 22.54 9.56
CA THR A 56 5.97 21.12 9.92
C THR A 56 4.57 20.73 10.37
N GLY A 57 3.64 21.69 10.51
CA GLY A 57 2.25 21.41 10.85
C GLY A 57 1.57 20.57 9.77
N VAL A 58 1.02 19.42 10.17
CA VAL A 58 0.20 18.55 9.32
C VAL A 58 -1.26 18.76 9.69
N SER A 59 -2.07 19.23 8.74
CA SER A 59 -3.52 19.37 8.97
C SER A 59 -4.23 18.03 8.86
N ASP A 60 -5.37 17.89 9.54
CA ASP A 60 -6.23 16.70 9.43
C ASP A 60 -6.69 16.46 7.99
N GLN A 61 -6.91 17.54 7.23
CA GLN A 61 -7.32 17.47 5.82
C GLN A 61 -6.21 16.85 4.95
N GLU A 62 -4.95 17.27 5.13
CA GLU A 62 -3.81 16.70 4.41
C GLU A 62 -3.59 15.23 4.77
N LEU A 63 -3.64 14.92 6.07
CA LEU A 63 -3.48 13.55 6.56
C LEU A 63 -4.58 12.63 6.02
N GLN A 64 -5.84 13.07 6.10
CA GLN A 64 -6.98 12.30 5.57
C GLN A 64 -6.91 12.15 4.06
N GLY A 65 -6.54 13.20 3.34
CA GLY A 65 -6.38 13.16 1.88
C GLY A 65 -5.30 12.17 1.46
N LEU A 66 -4.15 12.16 2.14
CA LEU A 66 -3.09 11.19 1.86
C LEU A 66 -3.52 9.76 2.22
N TYR A 67 -4.14 9.57 3.39
CA TYR A 67 -4.63 8.27 3.84
C TYR A 67 -5.58 7.63 2.83
N VAL A 68 -6.58 8.36 2.36
CA VAL A 68 -7.53 7.87 1.34
C VAL A 68 -6.83 7.49 0.05
N ARG A 69 -5.83 8.26 -0.40
CA ARG A 69 -5.05 7.91 -1.59
C ARG A 69 -4.25 6.63 -1.35
N VAL A 70 -3.59 6.50 -0.21
CA VAL A 70 -2.80 5.31 0.16
C VAL A 70 -3.66 4.06 0.19
N CYS A 71 -4.86 4.11 0.78
CA CYS A 71 -5.81 3.00 0.75
C CYS A 71 -6.16 2.59 -0.69
N LYS A 72 -6.48 3.55 -1.58
CA LYS A 72 -6.81 3.21 -2.97
C LYS A 72 -5.61 2.64 -3.73
N PHE A 73 -4.42 3.19 -3.51
CA PHE A 73 -3.21 2.72 -4.16
C PHE A 73 -2.69 1.39 -3.58
N SER A 74 -3.02 1.05 -2.33
CA SER A 74 -2.71 -0.28 -1.79
C SER A 74 -3.47 -1.38 -2.54
N LEU A 75 -4.71 -1.12 -2.98
CA LEU A 75 -5.45 -2.01 -3.91
C LEU A 75 -4.73 -2.17 -5.24
N VAL A 76 -4.24 -1.06 -5.82
CA VAL A 76 -3.50 -1.10 -7.09
C VAL A 76 -2.24 -1.95 -6.94
N SER A 77 -1.51 -1.78 -5.84
CA SER A 77 -0.35 -2.62 -5.50
C SER A 77 -0.74 -4.09 -5.39
N HIS A 78 -1.78 -4.43 -4.61
CA HIS A 78 -2.25 -5.82 -4.49
C HIS A 78 -2.58 -6.44 -5.85
N PHE A 79 -3.30 -5.71 -6.70
CA PHE A 79 -3.68 -6.19 -8.03
C PHE A 79 -2.47 -6.41 -8.95
N LEU A 80 -1.54 -5.44 -9.00
CA LEU A 80 -0.32 -5.55 -9.81
C LEU A 80 0.57 -6.72 -9.36
N TRP A 81 0.74 -6.89 -8.05
CA TRP A 81 1.53 -7.98 -7.49
C TRP A 81 0.88 -9.34 -7.67
N GLY A 82 -0.45 -9.43 -7.59
CA GLY A 82 -1.20 -10.62 -7.93
C GLY A 82 -0.98 -11.04 -9.38
N LEU A 83 -1.07 -10.09 -10.33
CA LEU A 83 -0.82 -10.36 -11.74
C LEU A 83 0.64 -10.76 -12.02
N TRP A 84 1.59 -10.04 -11.42
CA TRP A 84 3.02 -10.39 -11.53
C TRP A 84 3.27 -11.82 -11.04
N ALA A 85 2.70 -12.19 -9.89
CA ALA A 85 2.86 -13.52 -9.31
C ALA A 85 2.19 -14.61 -10.16
N LEU A 86 1.00 -14.36 -10.72
CA LEU A 86 0.38 -15.30 -11.67
C LEU A 86 1.26 -15.56 -12.89
N LEU A 87 1.92 -14.53 -13.42
CA LEU A 87 2.87 -14.70 -14.52
C LEU A 87 4.10 -15.51 -14.06
N GLN A 88 4.66 -15.19 -12.89
CA GLN A 88 5.80 -15.93 -12.33
C GLN A 88 5.46 -17.40 -12.04
N ALA A 89 4.25 -17.73 -11.63
CA ALA A 89 3.82 -19.10 -11.41
C ALA A 89 3.96 -20.00 -12.66
N ARG A 90 3.92 -19.40 -13.86
CA ARG A 90 4.09 -20.11 -15.13
C ARG A 90 5.53 -20.10 -15.64
N TYR A 91 6.28 -19.03 -15.40
CA TYR A 91 7.53 -18.76 -16.10
C TYR A 91 8.78 -18.74 -15.21
N SER A 92 8.62 -18.63 -13.90
CA SER A 92 9.75 -18.54 -12.97
C SER A 92 10.38 -19.89 -12.70
N THR A 93 11.69 -19.89 -12.47
CA THR A 93 12.44 -21.05 -11.96
C THR A 93 12.73 -20.94 -10.46
N ILE A 94 12.26 -19.88 -9.81
CA ILE A 94 12.46 -19.65 -8.38
C ILE A 94 11.55 -20.61 -7.60
N ASP A 95 12.11 -21.26 -6.57
CA ASP A 95 11.36 -22.12 -5.64
C ASP A 95 10.53 -21.25 -4.67
N PHE A 96 9.36 -20.84 -5.14
CA PHE A 96 8.41 -20.00 -4.40
C PHE A 96 6.99 -20.31 -4.85
N ASP A 97 6.03 -20.35 -3.92
CA ASP A 97 4.61 -20.59 -4.23
C ASP A 97 3.93 -19.32 -4.75
N PHE A 98 4.24 -18.99 -6.02
CA PHE A 98 3.71 -17.81 -6.69
C PHE A 98 2.19 -17.83 -6.82
N LEU A 99 1.57 -19.01 -6.96
CA LEU A 99 0.11 -19.10 -7.09
C LEU A 99 -0.56 -18.75 -5.76
N ARG A 100 -0.08 -19.31 -4.65
CA ARG A 100 -0.61 -18.96 -3.32
C ARG A 100 -0.40 -17.49 -3.00
N TYR A 101 0.77 -16.94 -3.31
CA TYR A 101 1.02 -15.51 -3.12
C TYR A 101 0.07 -14.66 -3.98
N ALA A 102 -0.16 -15.03 -5.25
CA ALA A 102 -1.10 -14.32 -6.11
C ALA A 102 -2.52 -14.31 -5.53
N LEU A 103 -3.02 -15.47 -5.08
CA LEU A 103 -4.33 -15.59 -4.45
C LEU A 103 -4.45 -14.69 -3.22
N ALA A 104 -3.48 -14.73 -2.31
CA ALA A 104 -3.48 -13.88 -1.12
C ALA A 104 -3.52 -12.37 -1.46
N ARG A 105 -2.81 -11.94 -2.52
CA ARG A 105 -2.86 -10.54 -2.96
C ARG A 105 -4.23 -10.18 -3.54
N PHE A 106 -4.87 -11.06 -4.31
CA PHE A 106 -6.21 -10.82 -4.84
C PHE A 106 -7.30 -10.86 -3.77
N ASP A 107 -7.19 -11.76 -2.78
CA ASP A 107 -8.14 -11.86 -1.67
C ASP A 107 -8.23 -10.52 -0.93
N PHE A 108 -7.08 -9.94 -0.55
CA PHE A 108 -7.05 -8.62 0.08
C PHE A 108 -7.63 -7.54 -0.84
N TYR A 109 -7.30 -7.55 -2.14
CA TYR A 109 -7.86 -6.60 -3.10
C TYR A 109 -9.38 -6.65 -3.09
N PHE A 110 -9.98 -7.84 -3.21
CA PHE A 110 -11.43 -7.98 -3.29
C PHE A 110 -12.11 -7.71 -1.94
N GLU A 111 -11.50 -8.08 -0.83
CA GLU A 111 -12.00 -7.79 0.53
C GLU A 111 -12.11 -6.28 0.78
N LYS A 112 -11.05 -5.52 0.45
CA LYS A 112 -10.97 -4.08 0.74
C LYS A 112 -11.53 -3.18 -0.36
N LYS A 113 -11.87 -3.74 -1.52
CA LYS A 113 -12.30 -2.97 -2.70
C LYS A 113 -13.43 -2.00 -2.36
N GLU A 114 -14.55 -2.52 -1.88
CA GLU A 114 -15.75 -1.69 -1.66
C GLU A 114 -15.51 -0.62 -0.60
N GLU A 115 -14.88 -1.00 0.51
CA GLU A 115 -14.51 -0.10 1.62
C GLU A 115 -13.67 1.08 1.12
N TYR A 116 -12.57 0.81 0.40
CA TYR A 116 -11.63 1.85 -0.02
C TYR A 116 -12.14 2.66 -1.22
N PHE A 117 -12.98 2.10 -2.10
CA PHE A 117 -13.64 2.87 -3.15
C PHE A 117 -14.69 3.83 -2.58
N ALA A 118 -15.39 3.46 -1.51
CA ALA A 118 -16.37 4.31 -0.84
C ALA A 118 -15.72 5.54 -0.15
N MET A 119 -14.46 5.45 0.24
CA MET A 119 -13.73 6.57 0.85
C MET A 119 -13.67 7.79 -0.08
N LYS A 120 -14.07 8.94 0.46
CA LYS A 120 -14.06 10.24 -0.22
C LYS A 120 -12.81 11.03 0.19
N LEU A 121 -12.26 11.76 -0.77
CA LEU A 121 -11.26 12.77 -0.44
C LEU A 121 -11.95 13.88 0.36
N PRO A 122 -11.25 14.49 1.33
CA PRO A 122 -11.77 15.65 2.02
C PRO A 122 -12.00 16.80 1.02
N ASP A 123 -13.08 17.56 1.23
CA ASP A 123 -13.44 18.75 0.46
C ASP A 123 -12.40 19.87 0.58
#